data_AF-A0A3C0DYY4-F1
#
_entry.id   AF-A0A3C0DYY4-F1
#
_cell.length_a   1.000
_cell.length_b   1.000
_cell.length_c   1.000
_cell.angle_alpha   90.00
_cell.angle_beta   90.00
_cell.angle_gamma   90.00
#
_symmetry.space_group_name_H-M   'P 1'
#
loop_
_entity.id
_entity.type
_entity.pdbx_description
1 polymer ?
#
loop_
_entity_poly.entity_id
_entity_poly.type
_entity_poly.pdbx_seq_one_letter_code
_entity_poly.pdbx_strand_id
1 'polypeptide(L)'
;PSPGHDVNPATGDPYAPNMVPRGDYARVLAEFWADGPDSETPPGHWFTILNYVGDHPELVKQFQGEGPVLDDLEWDVKAYLALGSAMHDCAISAWGVKGWYDSSRPITAIRGMAELGQSSDPALPSYHPGGLPLVPGAIELVDAGDPLAGVGGQHVGEVKLWAWKGSDAINNVDTEFAGVGWILAKAWEPYQRPSFVSPNFAGYVSGHSTFSRAAAEVLTAFTGDAYFPGGMGTFIAPAGEFLVFEDGPSVDVELQWATYRDASDECSLSRIYGGIHPTFDDVPGRLMGIDIGLDAFQRAVSFYGGDATEGPCTSTPEPETCPGDLDNDGFVTISDVLILLGDFGCTSACVGDVDGDGVVTVADLLGGILASFGEACL
;
A
#
# COMPACT_ATOMS: atom_id res chain seq x y z
N PRO A 1 -4.63 6.26 -7.18
CA PRO A 1 -5.01 5.31 -8.25
C PRO A 1 -4.27 5.66 -9.54
N SER A 2 -3.63 4.65 -10.14
CA SER A 2 -3.09 4.70 -11.51
C SER A 2 -4.16 5.14 -12.53
N PRO A 3 -3.78 5.83 -13.62
CA PRO A 3 -4.69 6.09 -14.75
C PRO A 3 -5.14 4.81 -15.49
N GLY A 4 -4.57 3.64 -15.16
CA GLY A 4 -4.87 2.37 -15.81
C GLY A 4 -4.09 2.14 -17.10
N HIS A 5 -4.40 1.04 -17.79
CA HIS A 5 -3.72 0.59 -19.00
C HIS A 5 -4.75 0.32 -20.10
N ASP A 6 -4.55 0.87 -21.30
CA ASP A 6 -5.50 0.70 -22.41
C ASP A 6 -5.30 -0.62 -23.17
N VAL A 7 -4.05 -1.11 -23.25
CA VAL A 7 -3.64 -2.24 -24.09
C VAL A 7 -2.80 -3.22 -23.28
N ASN A 8 -3.08 -4.51 -23.44
CA ASN A 8 -2.26 -5.58 -22.87
C ASN A 8 -0.98 -5.74 -23.71
N PRO A 9 0.22 -5.55 -23.15
CA PRO A 9 1.47 -5.62 -23.91
C PRO A 9 1.82 -7.03 -24.39
N ALA A 10 1.33 -8.09 -23.72
CA ALA A 10 1.59 -9.48 -24.09
C ALA A 10 0.76 -9.90 -25.32
N THR A 11 -0.47 -9.39 -25.47
CA THR A 11 -1.36 -9.76 -26.59
C THR A 11 -1.45 -8.71 -27.68
N GLY A 12 -1.20 -7.43 -27.35
CA GLY A 12 -1.43 -6.28 -28.23
C GLY A 12 -2.90 -5.85 -28.33
N ASP A 13 -3.81 -6.52 -27.62
CA ASP A 13 -5.25 -6.23 -27.62
C ASP A 13 -5.64 -5.27 -26.49
N PRO A 14 -6.71 -4.48 -26.67
CA PRO A 14 -7.22 -3.63 -25.60
C PRO A 14 -7.78 -4.46 -24.44
N TYR A 15 -7.59 -3.99 -23.19
CA TYR A 15 -8.23 -4.62 -22.03
C TYR A 15 -9.75 -4.52 -22.13
N ALA A 16 -10.46 -5.63 -21.92
CA ALA A 16 -11.91 -5.66 -21.95
C ALA A 16 -12.49 -4.94 -20.72
N PRO A 17 -13.62 -4.21 -20.86
CA PRO A 17 -14.29 -3.63 -19.69
C PRO A 17 -14.76 -4.71 -18.71
N ASN A 18 -14.36 -4.57 -17.44
CA ASN A 18 -14.81 -5.40 -16.32
C ASN A 18 -15.69 -4.57 -15.39
N MET A 19 -17.00 -4.57 -15.64
CA MET A 19 -17.96 -3.72 -14.93
C MET A 19 -18.68 -4.51 -13.84
N VAL A 20 -18.42 -4.15 -12.59
CA VAL A 20 -19.08 -4.72 -11.40
C VAL A 20 -19.73 -3.65 -10.54
N PRO A 21 -20.74 -3.97 -9.71
CA PRO A 21 -21.27 -3.04 -8.73
C PRO A 21 -20.16 -2.56 -7.78
N ARG A 22 -20.01 -1.24 -7.64
CA ARG A 22 -18.96 -0.65 -6.78
C ARG A 22 -19.00 -1.15 -5.33
N GLY A 23 -20.20 -1.41 -4.81
CA GLY A 23 -20.37 -1.94 -3.46
C GLY A 23 -19.86 -3.38 -3.30
N ASP A 24 -19.98 -4.21 -4.35
CA ASP A 24 -19.40 -5.54 -4.35
C ASP A 24 -17.88 -5.45 -4.45
N TYR A 25 -17.37 -4.68 -5.42
CA TYR A 25 -15.94 -4.45 -5.60
C TYR A 25 -15.25 -3.99 -4.31
N ALA A 26 -15.74 -2.92 -3.68
CA ALA A 26 -15.10 -2.35 -2.49
C ALA A 26 -15.10 -3.31 -1.28
N ARG A 27 -16.15 -4.12 -1.10
CA ARG A 27 -16.23 -5.12 -0.03
C ARG A 27 -15.31 -6.31 -0.30
N VAL A 28 -15.30 -6.81 -1.54
CA VAL A 28 -14.39 -7.87 -1.99
C VAL A 28 -12.94 -7.43 -1.77
N LEU A 29 -12.57 -6.21 -2.18
CA LEU A 29 -11.23 -5.66 -1.94
C LEU A 29 -10.88 -5.63 -0.45
N ALA A 30 -11.79 -5.10 0.37
CA ALA A 30 -11.55 -4.91 1.80
C ALA A 30 -11.26 -6.22 2.52
N GLU A 31 -11.90 -7.31 2.09
CA GLU A 31 -11.76 -8.67 2.64
C GLU A 31 -10.62 -9.47 2.00
N PHE A 32 -10.44 -9.40 0.68
CA PHE A 32 -9.36 -10.08 -0.04
C PHE A 32 -7.98 -9.65 0.48
N TRP A 33 -7.80 -8.35 0.73
CA TRP A 33 -6.56 -7.78 1.27
C TRP A 33 -6.60 -7.61 2.80
N ALA A 34 -7.56 -8.20 3.52
CA ALA A 34 -7.64 -8.11 4.98
C ALA A 34 -6.64 -9.01 5.69
N ASP A 35 -6.20 -10.08 5.04
CA ASP A 35 -5.15 -10.98 5.54
C ASP A 35 -5.44 -11.43 6.99
N GLY A 36 -6.58 -12.13 7.14
CA GLY A 36 -7.13 -12.57 8.43
C GLY A 36 -6.31 -13.64 9.15
N PRO A 37 -6.71 -14.05 10.37
CA PRO A 37 -5.94 -14.97 11.22
C PRO A 37 -5.76 -16.39 10.66
N ASP A 38 -6.61 -16.79 9.72
CA ASP A 38 -6.55 -18.08 9.03
C ASP A 38 -5.93 -17.97 7.61
N SER A 39 -5.42 -16.80 7.23
CA SER A 39 -4.69 -16.58 5.97
C SER A 39 -3.26 -16.11 6.25
N GLU A 40 -2.48 -15.95 5.19
CA GLU A 40 -1.21 -15.25 5.28
C GLU A 40 -1.43 -13.82 5.80
N THR A 41 -0.49 -13.33 6.61
CA THR A 41 -0.38 -11.87 6.89
C THR A 41 0.03 -11.13 5.61
N PRO A 42 -0.08 -9.78 5.55
CA PRO A 42 0.23 -9.02 4.33
C PRO A 42 1.52 -9.37 3.58
N PRO A 43 2.68 -9.56 4.24
CA PRO A 43 3.88 -10.00 3.51
C PRO A 43 3.72 -11.39 2.88
N GLY A 44 3.02 -12.31 3.54
CA GLY A 44 2.77 -13.66 3.03
C GLY A 44 1.83 -13.69 1.81
N HIS A 45 0.85 -12.79 1.73
CA HIS A 45 0.01 -12.63 0.53
C HIS A 45 0.89 -12.36 -0.71
N TRP A 46 1.90 -11.51 -0.58
CA TRP A 46 2.84 -11.22 -1.67
C TRP A 46 3.74 -12.40 -2.04
N PHE A 47 4.01 -13.33 -1.12
CA PHE A 47 4.63 -14.61 -1.46
C PHE A 47 3.69 -15.52 -2.25
N THR A 48 2.40 -15.53 -1.93
CA THR A 48 1.39 -16.25 -2.75
C THR A 48 1.33 -15.67 -4.17
N ILE A 49 1.39 -14.35 -4.31
CA ILE A 49 1.48 -13.69 -5.62
C ILE A 49 2.78 -14.04 -6.34
N LEU A 50 3.92 -14.02 -5.63
CA LEU A 50 5.21 -14.43 -6.21
C LEU A 50 5.15 -15.86 -6.76
N ASN A 51 4.55 -16.79 -6.01
CA ASN A 51 4.39 -18.18 -6.44
C ASN A 51 3.43 -18.29 -7.64
N TYR A 52 2.32 -17.56 -7.61
CA TYR A 52 1.40 -17.48 -8.74
C TYR A 52 2.11 -17.00 -10.02
N VAL A 53 2.97 -15.98 -9.92
CA VAL A 53 3.80 -15.49 -11.02
C VAL A 53 4.81 -16.54 -11.45
N GLY A 54 5.54 -17.13 -10.49
CA GLY A 54 6.57 -18.14 -10.72
C GLY A 54 6.06 -19.41 -11.41
N ASP A 55 4.83 -19.81 -11.12
CA ASP A 55 4.18 -20.99 -11.69
C ASP A 55 3.41 -20.69 -12.99
N HIS A 56 3.34 -19.42 -13.41
CA HIS A 56 2.59 -19.03 -14.59
C HIS A 56 3.23 -19.60 -15.87
N PRO A 57 2.47 -20.28 -16.75
CA PRO A 57 3.05 -20.95 -17.93
C PRO A 57 3.66 -20.00 -18.97
N GLU A 58 3.27 -18.72 -18.95
CA GLU A 58 3.82 -17.69 -19.84
C GLU A 58 5.04 -16.96 -19.24
N LEU A 59 5.41 -17.23 -17.98
CA LEU A 59 6.62 -16.67 -17.41
C LEU A 59 7.85 -17.39 -17.97
N VAL A 60 8.82 -16.61 -18.47
CA VAL A 60 10.17 -17.10 -18.70
C VAL A 60 11.01 -16.70 -17.48
N LYS A 61 11.49 -17.70 -16.71
CA LYS A 61 12.24 -17.51 -15.46
C LYS A 61 13.66 -16.98 -15.69
N GLN A 62 13.77 -15.78 -16.24
CA GLN A 62 15.01 -15.04 -16.42
C GLN A 62 15.12 -13.97 -15.34
N PHE A 63 16.28 -13.90 -14.68
CA PHE A 63 16.53 -12.86 -13.69
C PHE A 63 16.57 -11.50 -14.39
N GLN A 64 15.75 -10.55 -13.93
CA GLN A 64 15.56 -9.23 -14.53
C GLN A 64 15.14 -9.28 -16.01
N GLY A 65 14.53 -10.38 -16.46
CA GLY A 65 14.13 -10.57 -17.85
C GLY A 65 15.28 -10.83 -18.82
N GLU A 66 16.51 -11.02 -18.30
CA GLU A 66 17.72 -11.20 -19.10
C GLU A 66 18.48 -12.49 -18.73
N GLY A 67 19.47 -12.84 -19.55
CA GLY A 67 20.40 -13.93 -19.24
C GLY A 67 19.83 -15.35 -19.40
N PRO A 68 20.41 -16.36 -18.73
CA PRO A 68 19.93 -17.73 -18.81
C PRO A 68 18.60 -17.91 -18.08
N VAL A 69 17.79 -18.86 -18.55
CA VAL A 69 16.60 -19.32 -17.81
C VAL A 69 17.08 -20.06 -16.57
N LEU A 70 16.66 -19.59 -15.41
CA LEU A 70 16.93 -20.21 -14.11
C LEU A 70 16.13 -21.50 -13.96
N ASP A 71 16.69 -22.47 -13.23
CA ASP A 71 15.89 -23.58 -12.75
C ASP A 71 14.97 -23.14 -11.59
N ASP A 72 13.98 -23.98 -11.26
CA ASP A 72 12.98 -23.63 -10.24
C ASP A 72 13.59 -23.35 -8.88
N LEU A 73 14.61 -24.11 -8.48
CA LEU A 73 15.25 -23.93 -7.17
C LEU A 73 16.02 -22.62 -7.11
N GLU A 74 16.78 -22.29 -8.16
CA GLU A 74 17.52 -21.04 -8.23
C GLU A 74 16.57 -19.84 -8.29
N TRP A 75 15.49 -19.93 -9.06
CA TRP A 75 14.43 -18.91 -9.10
C TRP A 75 13.84 -18.67 -7.71
N ASP A 76 13.39 -19.73 -7.04
CA ASP A 76 12.73 -19.64 -5.73
C ASP A 76 13.65 -19.03 -4.68
N VAL A 77 14.90 -19.51 -4.60
CA VAL A 77 15.89 -19.02 -3.62
C VAL A 77 16.18 -17.54 -3.83
N LYS A 78 16.40 -17.11 -5.09
CA LYS A 78 16.69 -15.71 -5.39
C LYS A 78 15.47 -14.84 -5.12
N ALA A 79 14.29 -15.23 -5.62
CA ALA A 79 13.07 -14.46 -5.48
C ALA A 79 12.64 -14.31 -4.01
N TYR A 80 12.70 -15.39 -3.24
CA TYR A 80 12.38 -15.35 -1.81
C TYR A 80 13.38 -14.53 -1.00
N LEU A 81 14.68 -14.54 -1.37
CA LEU A 81 15.66 -13.68 -0.72
C LEU A 81 15.34 -12.20 -0.96
N ALA A 82 15.05 -11.82 -2.21
CA ALA A 82 14.71 -10.43 -2.55
C ALA A 82 13.42 -9.98 -1.86
N LEU A 83 12.33 -10.73 -2.05
CA LEU A 83 11.03 -10.36 -1.49
C LEU A 83 11.04 -10.43 0.03
N GLY A 84 11.63 -11.47 0.63
CA GLY A 84 11.69 -11.62 2.08
C GLY A 84 12.49 -10.53 2.77
N SER A 85 13.61 -10.10 2.17
CA SER A 85 14.40 -8.98 2.71
C SER A 85 13.59 -7.69 2.68
N ALA A 86 12.96 -7.37 1.54
CA ALA A 86 12.12 -6.18 1.42
C ALA A 86 10.92 -6.21 2.39
N MET A 87 10.26 -7.35 2.54
CA MET A 87 9.18 -7.51 3.52
C MET A 87 9.68 -7.31 4.94
N HIS A 88 10.86 -7.81 5.29
CA HIS A 88 11.40 -7.62 6.63
C HIS A 88 11.73 -6.14 6.91
N ASP A 89 12.38 -5.45 5.98
CA ASP A 89 12.75 -4.05 6.15
C ASP A 89 11.52 -3.12 6.15
N CYS A 90 10.48 -3.47 5.38
CA CYS A 90 9.17 -2.82 5.48
C CYS A 90 8.57 -2.95 6.88
N ALA A 91 8.66 -4.13 7.50
CA ALA A 91 8.14 -4.33 8.85
C ALA A 91 8.90 -3.47 9.87
N ILE A 92 10.24 -3.44 9.80
CA ILE A 92 11.07 -2.61 10.68
C ILE A 92 10.68 -1.13 10.54
N SER A 93 10.65 -0.65 9.30
CA SER A 93 10.40 0.77 8.99
C SER A 93 8.98 1.20 9.35
N ALA A 94 7.96 0.44 8.93
CA ALA A 94 6.57 0.77 9.20
C ALA A 94 6.24 0.70 10.70
N TRP A 95 6.76 -0.29 11.44
CA TRP A 95 6.55 -0.35 12.89
C TRP A 95 7.34 0.73 13.63
N GLY A 96 8.54 1.09 13.17
CA GLY A 96 9.30 2.22 13.70
C GLY A 96 8.51 3.53 13.60
N VAL A 97 7.93 3.81 12.43
CA VAL A 97 7.08 4.98 12.19
C VAL A 97 5.80 4.93 13.04
N LYS A 98 5.12 3.78 13.11
CA LYS A 98 3.94 3.59 13.96
C LYS A 98 4.23 3.86 15.43
N GLY A 99 5.35 3.35 15.94
CA GLY A 99 5.76 3.57 17.33
C GLY A 99 6.16 5.02 17.62
N TRP A 100 6.72 5.73 16.64
CA TRP A 100 7.13 7.13 16.80
C TRP A 100 5.95 8.10 16.82
N TYR A 101 5.02 7.96 15.86
CA TYR A 101 3.90 8.91 15.72
C TYR A 101 2.67 8.54 16.56
N ASP A 102 2.49 7.26 16.90
CA ASP A 102 1.38 6.75 17.73
C ASP A 102 0.00 7.33 17.36
N SER A 103 -0.27 7.44 16.07
CA SER A 103 -1.48 8.10 15.57
C SER A 103 -2.74 7.26 15.79
N SER A 104 -3.87 7.94 15.99
CA SER A 104 -5.18 7.31 16.15
C SER A 104 -5.69 6.58 14.91
N ARG A 105 -6.62 5.65 15.11
CA ARG A 105 -7.37 4.97 14.05
C ARG A 105 -8.65 5.74 13.70
N PRO A 106 -9.21 5.57 12.48
CA PRO A 106 -10.44 6.26 12.06
C PRO A 106 -11.60 6.10 13.05
N ILE A 107 -11.81 4.90 13.59
CA ILE A 107 -12.88 4.66 14.57
C ILE A 107 -12.75 5.54 15.81
N THR A 108 -11.54 5.67 16.35
CA THR A 108 -11.25 6.51 17.52
C THR A 108 -11.43 7.99 17.18
N ALA A 109 -10.91 8.44 16.03
CA ALA A 109 -11.00 9.82 15.61
C ALA A 109 -12.46 10.24 15.35
N ILE A 110 -13.22 9.44 14.58
CA ILE A 110 -14.61 9.72 14.22
C ILE A 110 -15.49 9.74 15.47
N ARG A 111 -15.43 8.69 16.30
CA ARG A 111 -16.25 8.62 17.52
C ARG A 111 -15.88 9.70 18.53
N GLY A 112 -14.59 9.95 18.74
CA GLY A 112 -14.12 10.98 19.67
C GLY A 112 -14.52 12.40 19.24
N MET A 113 -14.43 12.72 17.95
CA MET A 113 -14.94 14.00 17.43
C MET A 113 -16.46 14.09 17.50
N ALA A 114 -17.17 12.98 17.22
CA ALA A 114 -18.63 12.93 17.30
C ALA A 114 -19.17 13.19 18.72
N GLU A 115 -18.48 12.68 19.75
CA GLU A 115 -18.82 12.91 21.15
C GLU A 115 -18.76 14.39 21.55
N LEU A 116 -17.89 15.18 20.89
CA LEU A 116 -17.80 16.62 21.10
C LEU A 116 -18.93 17.39 20.40
N GLY A 117 -19.56 16.81 19.36
CA GLY A 117 -20.60 17.42 18.56
C GLY A 117 -20.10 17.86 17.18
N GLN A 118 -20.61 18.97 16.64
CA GLN A 118 -20.28 19.48 15.31
C GLN A 118 -19.41 20.74 15.35
N SER A 119 -18.56 20.95 14.33
CA SER A 119 -17.61 22.08 14.28
C SER A 119 -17.88 23.11 13.18
N SER A 120 -18.96 22.97 12.41
CA SER A 120 -19.26 23.80 11.25
C SER A 120 -19.94 25.13 11.57
N ASP A 121 -20.86 25.16 12.53
CA ASP A 121 -21.66 26.36 12.81
C ASP A 121 -21.86 26.59 14.32
N PRO A 122 -21.31 27.67 14.90
CA PRO A 122 -21.50 28.00 16.31
C PRO A 122 -22.93 28.37 16.70
N ALA A 123 -23.83 28.62 15.74
CA ALA A 123 -25.23 28.89 15.99
C ALA A 123 -26.11 27.62 16.05
N LEU A 124 -25.59 26.48 15.59
CA LEU A 124 -26.30 25.20 15.65
C LEU A 124 -26.08 24.47 16.99
N PRO A 125 -26.98 23.55 17.36
CA PRO A 125 -26.80 22.69 18.53
C PRO A 125 -25.46 21.94 18.51
N SER A 126 -24.99 21.57 19.71
CA SER A 126 -23.80 20.74 19.91
C SER A 126 -22.55 21.27 19.20
N TYR A 127 -22.40 22.59 19.08
CA TYR A 127 -21.19 23.16 18.52
C TYR A 127 -19.98 22.94 19.44
N HIS A 128 -18.89 22.42 18.87
CA HIS A 128 -17.59 22.36 19.49
C HIS A 128 -16.49 22.48 18.42
N PRO A 129 -15.45 23.31 18.62
CA PRO A 129 -14.40 23.53 17.61
C PRO A 129 -13.61 22.26 17.24
N GLY A 130 -13.54 21.28 18.14
CA GLY A 130 -12.95 19.95 17.89
C GLY A 130 -13.95 18.88 17.43
N GLY A 131 -15.21 19.25 17.17
CA GLY A 131 -16.25 18.32 16.71
C GLY A 131 -16.14 17.96 15.23
N LEU A 132 -17.05 17.10 14.76
CA LEU A 132 -17.11 16.72 13.35
C LEU A 132 -17.66 17.86 12.47
N PRO A 133 -17.07 18.13 11.30
CA PRO A 133 -17.67 19.05 10.34
C PRO A 133 -18.95 18.45 9.76
N LEU A 134 -20.00 19.26 9.66
CA LEU A 134 -21.23 18.91 8.96
C LEU A 134 -20.99 18.92 7.44
N VAL A 135 -21.48 17.89 6.78
CA VAL A 135 -21.43 17.68 5.33
C VAL A 135 -22.82 17.27 4.87
N PRO A 136 -23.59 18.13 4.17
CA PRO A 136 -24.94 17.81 3.74
C PRO A 136 -25.01 16.47 3.00
N GLY A 137 -25.93 15.59 3.41
CA GLY A 137 -26.09 14.24 2.85
C GLY A 137 -25.08 13.19 3.35
N ALA A 138 -24.16 13.55 4.25
CA ALA A 138 -23.15 12.62 4.77
C ALA A 138 -22.91 12.72 6.29
N ILE A 139 -22.80 13.94 6.83
CA ILE A 139 -22.59 14.22 8.26
C ILE A 139 -23.57 15.32 8.67
N GLU A 140 -24.56 14.96 9.48
CA GLU A 140 -25.67 15.84 9.81
C GLU A 140 -25.98 15.79 11.31
N LEU A 141 -26.85 16.69 11.77
CA LEU A 141 -27.42 16.59 13.10
C LEU A 141 -28.67 15.70 13.08
N VAL A 142 -28.92 15.04 14.20
CA VAL A 142 -30.18 14.32 14.45
C VAL A 142 -31.26 15.35 14.78
N ASP A 143 -32.29 15.44 13.94
CA ASP A 143 -33.41 16.36 14.12
C ASP A 143 -34.49 15.80 15.06
N ALA A 144 -35.35 16.68 15.58
CA ALA A 144 -36.54 16.25 16.29
C ALA A 144 -37.48 15.49 15.34
N GLY A 145 -37.79 14.24 15.70
CA GLY A 145 -38.61 13.33 14.86
C GLY A 145 -37.79 12.46 13.89
N ASP A 146 -36.47 12.61 13.87
CA ASP A 146 -35.57 11.69 13.16
C ASP A 146 -35.68 10.26 13.76
N PRO A 147 -35.65 9.18 12.95
CA PRO A 147 -35.60 7.82 13.46
C PRO A 147 -34.48 7.55 14.49
N LEU A 148 -33.35 8.26 14.37
CA LEU A 148 -32.22 8.18 15.30
C LEU A 148 -32.39 9.01 16.57
N ALA A 149 -33.45 9.83 16.69
CA ALA A 149 -33.68 10.67 17.88
C ALA A 149 -33.80 9.86 19.18
N GLY A 150 -34.18 8.58 19.08
CA GLY A 150 -34.31 7.68 20.22
C GLY A 150 -35.51 8.00 21.12
N VAL A 151 -35.65 7.23 22.20
CA VAL A 151 -36.77 7.41 23.14
C VAL A 151 -36.68 8.78 23.81
N GLY A 152 -37.74 9.56 23.72
CA GLY A 152 -37.78 10.91 24.30
C GLY A 152 -36.89 11.93 23.59
N GLY A 153 -36.36 11.63 22.41
CA GLY A 153 -35.46 12.54 21.68
C GLY A 153 -34.07 12.65 22.30
N GLN A 154 -33.60 11.62 23.02
CA GLN A 154 -32.32 11.63 23.73
C GLN A 154 -31.09 11.87 22.84
N HIS A 155 -31.18 11.64 21.53
CA HIS A 155 -30.10 11.86 20.58
C HIS A 155 -30.29 13.11 19.70
N VAL A 156 -31.34 13.90 19.91
CA VAL A 156 -31.57 15.13 19.12
C VAL A 156 -30.40 16.09 19.34
N GLY A 157 -29.83 16.59 18.24
CA GLY A 157 -28.64 17.44 18.24
C GLY A 157 -27.32 16.68 18.32
N GLU A 158 -27.31 15.35 18.43
CA GLU A 158 -26.10 14.55 18.21
C GLU A 158 -25.76 14.49 16.70
N VAL A 159 -24.53 14.12 16.38
CA VAL A 159 -24.07 13.94 14.99
C VAL A 159 -24.45 12.54 14.48
N LYS A 160 -24.96 12.47 13.26
CA LYS A 160 -25.24 11.24 12.49
C LYS A 160 -24.42 11.18 11.21
N LEU A 161 -24.11 9.97 10.75
CA LEU A 161 -23.35 9.70 9.52
C LEU A 161 -24.17 8.84 8.56
N TRP A 162 -24.06 9.12 7.26
CA TRP A 162 -24.54 8.22 6.21
C TRP A 162 -23.44 7.24 5.85
N ALA A 163 -23.53 6.00 6.35
CA ALA A 163 -22.46 5.00 6.26
C ALA A 163 -23.02 3.57 6.22
N TRP A 164 -22.13 2.57 6.12
CA TRP A 164 -22.47 1.17 6.39
C TRP A 164 -23.10 1.08 7.79
N LYS A 165 -24.24 0.36 7.90
CA LYS A 165 -25.03 0.34 9.13
C LYS A 165 -24.37 -0.40 10.30
N GLY A 166 -23.29 -1.13 10.06
CA GLY A 166 -22.55 -1.85 11.08
C GLY A 166 -23.02 -3.29 11.26
N SER A 167 -22.19 -4.07 11.94
CA SER A 167 -22.41 -5.46 12.31
C SER A 167 -23.66 -5.67 13.16
N ASP A 168 -24.05 -4.69 13.98
CA ASP A 168 -25.30 -4.74 14.77
C ASP A 168 -26.57 -4.83 13.90
N ALA A 169 -26.49 -4.49 12.62
CA ALA A 169 -27.60 -4.63 11.68
C ALA A 169 -27.66 -6.03 11.02
N ILE A 170 -26.71 -6.92 11.32
CA ILE A 170 -26.57 -8.26 10.74
C ILE A 170 -26.72 -9.30 11.85
N ASN A 171 -27.76 -10.14 11.77
CA ASN A 171 -27.95 -11.26 12.69
C ASN A 171 -27.29 -12.54 12.18
N ASN A 172 -27.27 -12.72 10.85
CA ASN A 172 -26.66 -13.87 10.20
C ASN A 172 -25.86 -13.43 8.96
N VAL A 173 -24.53 -13.51 9.05
CA VAL A 173 -23.60 -13.11 7.98
C VAL A 173 -23.77 -13.93 6.70
N ASP A 174 -24.32 -15.14 6.79
CA ASP A 174 -24.51 -16.02 5.62
C ASP A 174 -25.76 -15.66 4.79
N THR A 175 -26.62 -14.76 5.28
CA THR A 175 -27.93 -14.48 4.65
C THR A 175 -28.33 -13.01 4.70
N GLU A 176 -27.58 -12.15 5.39
CA GLU A 176 -27.93 -10.76 5.62
C GLU A 176 -26.73 -9.86 5.34
N PHE A 177 -27.02 -8.66 4.83
CA PHE A 177 -26.05 -7.56 4.72
C PHE A 177 -26.59 -6.30 5.37
N ALA A 178 -25.72 -5.52 6.01
CA ALA A 178 -26.16 -4.38 6.82
C ALA A 178 -26.79 -3.30 5.94
N GLY A 179 -26.25 -3.10 4.74
CA GLY A 179 -26.59 -2.00 3.85
C GLY A 179 -26.10 -0.64 4.36
N VAL A 180 -26.54 0.42 3.71
CA VAL A 180 -26.14 1.81 4.01
C VAL A 180 -27.33 2.57 4.61
N GLY A 181 -27.07 3.46 5.56
CA GLY A 181 -28.09 4.32 6.15
C GLY A 181 -27.51 5.33 7.14
N TRP A 182 -28.41 6.15 7.71
CA TRP A 182 -28.05 7.03 8.81
C TRP A 182 -27.79 6.23 10.09
N ILE A 183 -26.64 6.45 10.71
CA ILE A 183 -26.28 5.92 12.03
C ILE A 183 -25.79 7.05 12.93
N LEU A 184 -25.84 6.87 14.25
CA LEU A 184 -25.20 7.80 15.18
C LEU A 184 -23.69 7.76 14.96
N ALA A 185 -23.04 8.92 14.83
CA ALA A 185 -21.61 9.01 14.53
C ALA A 185 -20.74 8.34 15.61
N LYS A 186 -21.18 8.41 16.87
CA LYS A 186 -20.54 7.71 18.00
C LYS A 186 -20.64 6.18 17.95
N ALA A 187 -21.54 5.64 17.13
CA ALA A 187 -21.71 4.20 16.90
C ALA A 187 -21.00 3.72 15.61
N TRP A 188 -20.44 4.63 14.81
CA TRP A 188 -19.78 4.27 13.55
C TRP A 188 -18.66 3.27 13.74
N GLU A 189 -18.59 2.26 12.89
CA GLU A 189 -17.50 1.30 12.86
C GLU A 189 -17.02 1.07 11.43
N PRO A 190 -15.74 0.69 11.26
CA PRO A 190 -15.21 0.32 9.95
C PRO A 190 -15.83 -0.99 9.45
N TYR A 191 -15.77 -1.23 8.14
CA TYR A 191 -16.19 -2.49 7.53
C TYR A 191 -15.17 -3.58 7.88
N GLN A 192 -15.45 -4.27 9.00
CA GLN A 192 -14.62 -5.30 9.63
C GLN A 192 -15.50 -6.27 10.40
N ARG A 193 -14.96 -7.45 10.77
CA ARG A 193 -15.64 -8.33 11.74
C ARG A 193 -15.77 -7.62 13.09
N PRO A 194 -16.90 -7.80 13.82
CA PRO A 194 -17.06 -7.22 15.16
C PRO A 194 -16.02 -7.71 16.18
N SER A 195 -15.41 -8.88 15.98
CA SER A 195 -14.30 -9.38 16.81
C SER A 195 -12.95 -8.71 16.55
N PHE A 196 -12.81 -7.99 15.43
CA PHE A 196 -11.57 -7.34 15.00
C PHE A 196 -11.87 -6.02 14.28
N VAL A 197 -12.54 -5.10 14.98
CA VAL A 197 -12.97 -3.81 14.40
C VAL A 197 -11.81 -2.91 13.97
N SER A 198 -10.62 -3.06 14.53
CA SER A 198 -9.43 -2.34 14.08
C SER A 198 -8.19 -3.10 14.54
N PRO A 199 -7.11 -3.15 13.73
CA PRO A 199 -5.85 -3.70 14.20
C PRO A 199 -5.31 -2.94 15.42
N ASN A 200 -4.70 -3.67 16.35
CA ASN A 200 -4.25 -3.19 17.66
C ASN A 200 -2.88 -2.49 17.62
N PHE A 201 -2.68 -1.63 16.63
CA PHE A 201 -1.48 -0.80 16.44
C PHE A 201 -1.84 0.51 15.75
N ALA A 202 -0.99 1.53 15.92
CA ALA A 202 -1.17 2.88 15.40
C ALA A 202 -1.47 2.91 13.89
N GLY A 203 -2.19 3.94 13.44
CA GLY A 203 -2.58 4.15 12.04
C GLY A 203 -1.38 4.40 11.11
N TYR A 204 -0.71 5.53 11.30
CA TYR A 204 0.36 6.04 10.46
C TYR A 204 1.68 5.27 10.66
N VAL A 205 2.29 4.70 9.62
CA VAL A 205 1.84 4.57 8.22
C VAL A 205 1.09 3.26 7.99
N SER A 206 0.32 3.15 6.91
CA SER A 206 -0.31 1.89 6.50
C SER A 206 0.75 0.83 6.17
N GLY A 207 0.85 -0.22 7.00
CA GLY A 207 1.77 -1.33 6.77
C GLY A 207 1.45 -2.08 5.47
N HIS A 208 0.17 -2.34 5.20
CA HIS A 208 -0.24 -3.01 3.95
C HIS A 208 0.21 -2.21 2.72
N SER A 209 0.09 -0.88 2.76
CA SER A 209 0.54 -0.02 1.66
C SER A 209 2.06 -0.07 1.47
N THR A 210 2.82 -0.09 2.56
CA THR A 210 4.29 -0.20 2.53
C THR A 210 4.76 -1.56 2.00
N PHE A 211 4.28 -2.66 2.58
CA PHE A 211 4.61 -4.01 2.11
C PHE A 211 4.24 -4.19 0.65
N SER A 212 3.01 -3.79 0.28
CA SER A 212 2.52 -4.04 -1.07
C SER A 212 3.24 -3.23 -2.13
N ARG A 213 3.66 -2.01 -1.80
CA ARG A 213 4.43 -1.23 -2.78
C ARG A 213 5.85 -1.79 -2.92
N ALA A 214 6.52 -2.13 -1.82
CA ALA A 214 7.84 -2.75 -1.89
C ALA A 214 7.83 -4.07 -2.67
N ALA A 215 6.83 -4.93 -2.42
CA ALA A 215 6.69 -6.17 -3.14
C ALA A 215 6.48 -5.95 -4.64
N ALA A 216 5.64 -4.98 -5.03
CA ALA A 216 5.44 -4.65 -6.44
C ALA A 216 6.72 -4.16 -7.14
N GLU A 217 7.54 -3.34 -6.46
CA GLU A 217 8.84 -2.91 -6.99
C GLU A 217 9.81 -4.08 -7.11
N VAL A 218 9.89 -4.94 -6.09
CA VAL A 218 10.74 -6.15 -6.10
C VAL A 218 10.33 -7.10 -7.23
N LEU A 219 9.04 -7.42 -7.38
CA LEU A 219 8.57 -8.31 -8.44
C LEU A 219 8.85 -7.72 -9.83
N THR A 220 8.65 -6.41 -10.00
CA THR A 220 8.98 -5.70 -11.24
C THR A 220 10.46 -5.83 -11.57
N ALA A 221 11.33 -5.50 -10.61
CA ALA A 221 12.77 -5.55 -10.79
C ALA A 221 13.28 -7.00 -11.00
N PHE A 222 12.73 -7.96 -10.25
CA PHE A 222 13.15 -9.36 -10.30
C PHE A 222 12.76 -10.05 -11.61
N THR A 223 11.54 -9.81 -12.10
CA THR A 223 11.05 -10.41 -13.35
C THR A 223 11.51 -9.63 -14.58
N GLY A 224 11.93 -8.37 -14.43
CA GLY A 224 12.26 -7.47 -15.53
C GLY A 224 11.04 -6.91 -16.26
N ASP A 225 9.83 -7.19 -15.77
CA ASP A 225 8.57 -6.74 -16.36
C ASP A 225 7.67 -6.19 -15.26
N ALA A 226 7.01 -5.06 -15.52
CA ALA A 226 6.04 -4.49 -14.59
C ALA A 226 4.69 -5.24 -14.61
N TYR A 227 4.42 -5.96 -15.70
CA TYR A 227 3.16 -6.66 -15.92
C TYR A 227 3.20 -8.07 -15.33
N PHE A 228 2.03 -8.56 -14.92
CA PHE A 228 1.87 -9.99 -14.66
C PHE A 228 2.14 -10.79 -15.94
N PRO A 229 2.66 -12.03 -15.86
CA PRO A 229 2.80 -12.89 -17.02
C PRO A 229 1.49 -13.02 -17.81
N GLY A 230 1.54 -12.96 -19.14
CA GLY A 230 0.34 -12.88 -20.00
C GLY A 230 -0.38 -11.51 -19.97
N GLY A 231 0.14 -10.56 -19.20
CA GLY A 231 -0.36 -9.19 -19.06
C GLY A 231 -1.56 -9.03 -18.12
N MET A 232 -1.91 -10.04 -17.33
CA MET A 232 -3.02 -9.96 -16.38
C MET A 232 -2.89 -10.97 -15.23
N GLY A 233 -2.92 -10.49 -13.99
CA GLY A 233 -3.21 -11.28 -12.80
C GLY A 233 -4.71 -11.22 -12.47
N THR A 234 -5.28 -12.31 -11.96
CA THR A 234 -6.71 -12.40 -11.67
C THR A 234 -7.03 -13.12 -10.36
N PHE A 235 -8.12 -12.71 -9.71
CA PHE A 235 -8.72 -13.45 -8.59
C PHE A 235 -10.25 -13.42 -8.68
N ILE A 236 -10.92 -14.56 -8.48
CA ILE A 236 -12.38 -14.66 -8.56
C ILE A 236 -12.97 -14.76 -7.15
N ALA A 237 -13.86 -13.82 -6.83
CA ALA A 237 -14.75 -13.83 -5.67
C ALA A 237 -16.17 -14.25 -6.12
N PRO A 238 -16.60 -15.50 -5.88
CA PRO A 238 -17.91 -15.98 -6.35
C PRO A 238 -19.07 -15.31 -5.62
N ALA A 239 -20.18 -15.11 -6.33
CA ALA A 239 -21.41 -14.52 -5.79
C ALA A 239 -21.93 -15.30 -4.57
N GLY A 240 -22.18 -14.59 -3.46
CA GLY A 240 -22.74 -15.16 -2.23
C GLY A 240 -21.85 -16.14 -1.47
N GLU A 241 -20.57 -16.29 -1.86
CA GLU A 241 -19.67 -17.28 -1.26
C GLU A 241 -18.36 -16.67 -0.72
N PHE A 242 -18.01 -15.44 -1.09
CA PHE A 242 -16.71 -14.88 -0.76
C PHE A 242 -16.71 -13.99 0.49
N LEU A 243 -17.72 -13.13 0.67
CA LEU A 243 -17.74 -12.21 1.81
C LEU A 243 -18.07 -12.96 3.09
N VAL A 244 -17.37 -12.61 4.16
CA VAL A 244 -17.52 -13.26 5.47
C VAL A 244 -17.88 -12.27 6.58
N PHE A 245 -17.90 -10.97 6.28
CA PHE A 245 -18.37 -9.94 7.21
C PHE A 245 -19.90 -9.76 7.11
N GLU A 246 -20.45 -10.01 5.93
CA GLU A 246 -21.87 -9.97 5.58
C GLU A 246 -22.11 -10.73 4.27
N ASP A 247 -23.37 -11.00 3.91
CA ASP A 247 -23.70 -11.74 2.68
C ASP A 247 -23.26 -11.01 1.41
N GLY A 248 -22.68 -11.77 0.48
CA GLY A 248 -22.27 -11.32 -0.85
C GLY A 248 -20.96 -11.92 -1.35
N PRO A 249 -20.39 -11.40 -2.46
CA PRO A 249 -20.91 -10.31 -3.30
C PRO A 249 -22.21 -10.68 -4.04
N SER A 250 -22.93 -9.71 -4.60
CA SER A 250 -24.21 -9.97 -5.29
C SER A 250 -24.06 -10.59 -6.69
N VAL A 251 -22.87 -10.51 -7.25
CA VAL A 251 -22.44 -11.10 -8.53
C VAL A 251 -21.02 -11.63 -8.37
N ASP A 252 -20.57 -12.48 -9.28
CA ASP A 252 -19.15 -12.85 -9.35
C ASP A 252 -18.33 -11.59 -9.59
N VAL A 253 -17.31 -11.38 -8.77
CA VAL A 253 -16.36 -10.29 -8.92
C VAL A 253 -15.00 -10.89 -9.24
N GLU A 254 -14.48 -10.59 -10.43
CA GLU A 254 -13.11 -10.92 -10.80
C GLU A 254 -12.24 -9.67 -10.61
N LEU A 255 -11.31 -9.74 -9.65
CA LEU A 255 -10.24 -8.76 -9.52
C LEU A 255 -9.22 -9.00 -10.62
N GLN A 256 -8.73 -7.92 -11.21
CA GLN A 256 -7.85 -7.94 -12.38
C GLN A 256 -6.76 -6.89 -12.22
N TRP A 257 -5.50 -7.29 -12.45
CA TRP A 257 -4.34 -6.42 -12.32
C TRP A 257 -3.44 -6.58 -13.54
N ALA A 258 -3.21 -5.51 -14.28
CA ALA A 258 -2.27 -5.53 -15.40
C ALA A 258 -0.84 -5.60 -14.87
N THR A 259 -0.53 -4.75 -13.89
CA THR A 259 0.80 -4.65 -13.28
C THR A 259 0.81 -5.03 -11.80
N TYR A 260 1.99 -5.38 -11.27
CA TYR A 260 2.16 -5.58 -9.82
C TYR A 260 1.81 -4.31 -9.03
N ARG A 261 2.04 -3.13 -9.63
CA ARG A 261 1.66 -1.85 -9.03
C ARG A 261 0.15 -1.65 -8.95
N ASP A 262 -0.63 -2.21 -9.87
CA ASP A 262 -2.10 -2.18 -9.81
C ASP A 262 -2.61 -3.01 -8.63
N ALA A 263 -2.07 -4.23 -8.44
CA ALA A 263 -2.38 -5.07 -7.27
C ALA A 263 -2.02 -4.36 -5.96
N SER A 264 -0.85 -3.70 -5.91
CA SER A 264 -0.42 -2.89 -4.77
C SER A 264 -1.31 -1.68 -4.49
N ASP A 265 -1.73 -0.97 -5.54
CA ASP A 265 -2.66 0.15 -5.44
C ASP A 265 -4.02 -0.30 -4.91
N GLU A 266 -4.48 -1.47 -5.34
CA GLU A 266 -5.72 -2.07 -4.90
C GLU A 266 -5.67 -2.50 -3.44
N CYS A 267 -4.59 -3.18 -3.02
CA CYS A 267 -4.33 -3.52 -1.62
C CYS A 267 -4.38 -2.28 -0.72
N SER A 268 -3.74 -1.21 -1.17
CA SER A 268 -3.73 0.05 -0.45
C SER A 268 -5.11 0.70 -0.34
N LEU A 269 -5.89 0.71 -1.44
CA LEU A 269 -7.27 1.22 -1.46
C LEU A 269 -8.21 0.40 -0.57
N SER A 270 -7.98 -0.91 -0.45
CA SER A 270 -8.76 -1.80 0.41
C SER A 270 -8.82 -1.32 1.87
N ARG A 271 -7.76 -0.63 2.34
CA ARG A 271 -7.68 -0.16 3.73
C ARG A 271 -8.50 1.09 3.99
N ILE A 272 -8.71 1.87 2.94
CA ILE A 272 -9.64 3.00 2.94
C ILE A 272 -11.08 2.48 2.87
N TYR A 273 -11.38 1.53 1.97
CA TYR A 273 -12.71 0.93 1.87
C TYR A 273 -13.12 0.12 3.10
N GLY A 274 -12.16 -0.57 3.71
CA GLY A 274 -12.33 -1.22 5.00
C GLY A 274 -12.42 -0.26 6.18
N GLY A 275 -12.21 1.06 5.98
CA GLY A 275 -12.39 2.08 7.02
C GLY A 275 -11.30 2.12 8.11
N ILE A 276 -10.15 1.46 7.91
CA ILE A 276 -9.11 1.34 8.95
C ILE A 276 -7.89 2.23 8.74
N HIS A 277 -7.70 2.76 7.53
CA HIS A 277 -6.67 3.75 7.19
C HIS A 277 -7.28 4.84 6.30
N PRO A 278 -7.05 6.13 6.60
CA PRO A 278 -7.29 7.23 5.67
C PRO A 278 -6.12 7.40 4.69
N THR A 279 -6.29 8.24 3.67
CA THR A 279 -5.26 8.52 2.66
C THR A 279 -3.94 9.04 3.23
N PHE A 280 -3.98 9.71 4.39
CA PHE A 280 -2.77 10.21 5.03
C PHE A 280 -1.88 9.09 5.61
N ASP A 281 -2.46 7.94 5.96
CA ASP A 281 -1.69 6.74 6.36
C ASP A 281 -1.16 5.99 5.14
N ASP A 282 -1.95 5.96 4.07
CA ASP A 282 -1.71 5.17 2.87
C ASP A 282 -0.59 5.73 1.99
N VAL A 283 -0.72 6.99 1.53
CA VAL A 283 0.17 7.55 0.51
C VAL A 283 1.63 7.56 0.96
N PRO A 284 1.98 8.03 2.18
CA PRO A 284 3.36 7.95 2.68
C PRO A 284 3.84 6.51 2.85
N GLY A 285 2.94 5.59 3.23
CA GLY A 285 3.26 4.16 3.31
C GLY A 285 3.70 3.59 1.96
N ARG A 286 3.01 3.96 0.86
CA ARG A 286 3.42 3.56 -0.49
C ARG A 286 4.78 4.14 -0.85
N LEU A 287 5.00 5.43 -0.61
CA LEU A 287 6.29 6.08 -0.90
C LEU A 287 7.44 5.37 -0.19
N MET A 288 7.30 5.10 1.12
CA MET A 288 8.27 4.29 1.86
C MET A 288 8.51 2.91 1.24
N GLY A 289 7.45 2.27 0.74
CA GLY A 289 7.58 0.96 0.11
C GLY A 289 8.38 1.00 -1.20
N ILE A 290 8.34 2.10 -1.95
CA ILE A 290 9.15 2.24 -3.18
C ILE A 290 10.62 2.19 -2.81
N ASP A 291 11.04 3.05 -1.88
CA ASP A 291 12.44 3.19 -1.48
C ASP A 291 12.95 1.86 -0.89
N ILE A 292 12.26 1.34 0.13
CA ILE A 292 12.64 0.08 0.81
C ILE A 292 12.70 -1.10 -0.17
N GLY A 293 11.74 -1.20 -1.09
CA GLY A 293 11.69 -2.31 -2.05
C GLY A 293 12.88 -2.33 -2.98
N LEU A 294 13.29 -1.16 -3.49
CA LEU A 294 14.42 -1.03 -4.40
C LEU A 294 15.75 -1.25 -3.68
N ASP A 295 15.94 -0.65 -2.49
CA ASP A 295 17.16 -0.80 -1.70
C ASP A 295 17.39 -2.27 -1.29
N ALA A 296 16.33 -2.93 -0.79
CA ALA A 296 16.39 -4.32 -0.39
C ALA A 296 16.63 -5.26 -1.59
N PHE A 297 16.03 -4.95 -2.74
CA PHE A 297 16.28 -5.71 -3.97
C PHE A 297 17.74 -5.59 -4.40
N GLN A 298 18.28 -4.37 -4.49
CA GLN A 298 19.69 -4.14 -4.85
C GLN A 298 20.64 -4.86 -3.90
N ARG A 299 20.36 -4.81 -2.59
CA ARG A 299 21.12 -5.58 -1.61
C ARG A 299 21.01 -7.08 -1.84
N ALA A 300 19.82 -7.61 -2.16
CA ALA A 300 19.65 -9.02 -2.47
C ALA A 300 20.48 -9.46 -3.70
N VAL A 301 20.54 -8.62 -4.74
CA VAL A 301 21.32 -8.88 -5.97
C VAL A 301 22.80 -9.09 -5.67
N SER A 302 23.37 -8.37 -4.70
CA SER A 302 24.78 -8.53 -4.30
C SER A 302 25.13 -9.94 -3.80
N PHE A 303 24.14 -10.78 -3.45
CA PHE A 303 24.33 -12.17 -3.03
C PHE A 303 24.20 -13.20 -4.17
N TYR A 304 23.81 -12.80 -5.38
CA TYR A 304 23.52 -13.73 -6.48
C TYR A 304 24.75 -14.17 -7.29
N GLY A 305 25.91 -13.55 -7.06
CA GLY A 305 27.18 -13.91 -7.70
C GLY A 305 27.95 -15.02 -6.98
N GLY A 306 28.73 -15.81 -7.74
CA GLY A 306 29.60 -16.87 -7.22
C GLY A 306 30.86 -16.36 -6.48
N ASP A 307 31.09 -15.05 -6.44
CA ASP A 307 32.19 -14.39 -5.74
C ASP A 307 31.73 -13.71 -4.44
N ALA A 308 30.60 -14.14 -3.86
CA ALA A 308 30.30 -13.86 -2.46
C ALA A 308 31.42 -14.46 -1.61
N THR A 309 32.47 -13.67 -1.38
CA THR A 309 33.63 -14.07 -0.60
C THR A 309 33.13 -14.64 0.73
N GLU A 310 33.61 -15.83 1.09
CA GLU A 310 33.47 -16.40 2.42
C GLU A 310 34.23 -15.53 3.44
N GLY A 311 33.78 -14.29 3.62
CA GLY A 311 34.17 -13.45 4.74
C GLY A 311 33.27 -13.80 5.92
N PRO A 312 33.80 -13.95 7.14
CA PRO A 312 32.96 -14.03 8.32
C PRO A 312 32.04 -12.80 8.36
N CYS A 313 30.81 -12.95 8.84
CA CYS A 313 29.80 -11.88 9.03
C CYS A 313 30.22 -10.81 10.06
N THR A 314 31.48 -10.36 10.02
CA THR A 314 32.12 -9.45 10.96
C THR A 314 32.92 -8.34 10.27
N SER A 315 33.04 -8.35 8.94
CA SER A 315 33.46 -7.15 8.21
C SER A 315 32.22 -6.45 7.71
N THR A 316 31.79 -5.42 8.42
CA THR A 316 31.17 -4.27 7.74
C THR A 316 32.08 -3.93 6.57
N PRO A 317 31.60 -4.00 5.30
CA PRO A 317 32.34 -3.40 4.21
C PRO A 317 32.62 -1.95 4.64
N GLU A 318 33.88 -1.53 4.60
CA GLU A 318 34.13 -0.09 4.52
C GLU A 318 33.34 0.40 3.30
N PRO A 319 32.57 1.49 3.41
CA PRO A 319 31.77 1.95 2.27
C PRO A 319 32.74 2.25 1.13
N GLU A 320 32.73 1.39 0.11
CA GLU A 320 33.33 1.71 -1.17
C GLU A 320 32.51 2.88 -1.70
N THR A 321 33.05 4.08 -1.55
CA THR A 321 32.39 5.31 -1.96
C THR A 321 32.60 5.45 -3.46
N CYS A 322 31.52 5.36 -4.23
CA CYS A 322 31.55 5.74 -5.63
C CYS A 322 31.14 7.21 -5.77
N PRO A 323 31.75 7.99 -6.69
CA PRO A 323 31.49 9.43 -6.78
C PRO A 323 30.01 9.81 -6.97
N GLY A 324 29.21 8.91 -7.55
CA GLY A 324 27.78 9.12 -7.78
C GLY A 324 26.88 8.88 -6.56
N ASP A 325 27.40 8.27 -5.48
CA ASP A 325 26.68 8.05 -4.22
C ASP A 325 26.96 9.25 -3.29
N LEU A 326 25.99 10.16 -3.24
CA LEU A 326 26.09 11.46 -2.59
C LEU A 326 25.60 11.43 -1.13
N ASP A 327 24.79 10.45 -0.74
CA ASP A 327 24.35 10.27 0.64
C ASP A 327 25.09 9.15 1.41
N ASN A 328 26.01 8.45 0.75
CA ASN A 328 26.83 7.35 1.28
C ASN A 328 25.99 6.14 1.73
N ASP A 329 24.91 5.85 1.03
CA ASP A 329 24.09 4.65 1.27
C ASP A 329 24.62 3.40 0.55
N GLY A 330 25.63 3.56 -0.32
CA GLY A 330 26.29 2.52 -1.10
C GLY A 330 25.70 2.32 -2.49
N PHE A 331 24.75 3.15 -2.92
CA PHE A 331 24.06 3.05 -4.20
C PHE A 331 23.95 4.41 -4.90
N VAL A 332 23.79 4.38 -6.22
CA VAL A 332 23.47 5.59 -7.01
C VAL A 332 22.01 5.54 -7.42
N THR A 333 21.14 6.20 -6.66
CA THR A 333 19.68 6.17 -6.80
C THR A 333 19.09 7.54 -7.10
N ILE A 334 17.76 7.65 -7.05
CA ILE A 334 17.06 8.93 -7.23
C ILE A 334 17.39 9.92 -6.10
N SER A 335 17.76 9.43 -4.90
CA SER A 335 18.20 10.26 -3.78
C SER A 335 19.42 11.09 -4.17
N ASP A 336 20.41 10.48 -4.82
CA ASP A 336 21.62 11.15 -5.30
C ASP A 336 21.33 12.14 -6.41
N VAL A 337 20.43 11.80 -7.34
CA VAL A 337 19.96 12.72 -8.37
C VAL A 337 19.34 13.97 -7.73
N LEU A 338 18.55 13.79 -6.67
CA LEU A 338 17.91 14.91 -5.97
C LEU A 338 18.94 15.76 -5.20
N ILE A 339 19.97 15.15 -4.62
CA ILE A 339 21.07 15.87 -3.96
C ILE A 339 21.85 16.70 -4.98
N LEU A 340 22.22 16.11 -6.13
CA LEU A 340 22.92 16.83 -7.20
C LEU A 340 22.09 17.99 -7.76
N LEU A 341 20.80 17.76 -8.01
CA LEU A 341 19.91 18.82 -8.51
C LEU A 341 19.72 19.96 -7.49
N GLY A 342 19.82 19.66 -6.19
CA GLY A 342 19.86 20.66 -5.13
C GLY A 342 21.10 21.57 -5.21
N ASP A 343 22.23 21.02 -5.65
CA ASP A 343 23.51 21.71 -5.79
C ASP A 343 23.75 22.28 -7.20
N PHE A 344 22.78 22.18 -8.12
CA PHE A 344 22.99 22.55 -9.52
C PHE A 344 23.42 24.03 -9.68
N GLY A 345 24.60 24.25 -10.29
CA GLY A 345 25.22 25.56 -10.43
C GLY A 345 26.03 26.04 -9.23
N CYS A 346 26.26 25.20 -8.22
CA CYS A 346 27.16 25.48 -7.10
C CYS A 346 28.62 25.55 -7.57
N THR A 347 29.44 26.40 -6.93
CA THR A 347 30.85 26.66 -7.31
C THR A 347 31.84 26.63 -6.13
N SER A 348 31.43 26.12 -4.96
CA SER A 348 32.33 25.94 -3.81
C SER A 348 31.77 24.94 -2.80
N ALA A 349 32.55 23.92 -2.45
CA ALA A 349 32.21 22.89 -1.45
C ALA A 349 30.86 22.21 -1.73
N CYS A 350 30.61 21.90 -3.00
CA CYS A 350 29.39 21.25 -3.48
C CYS A 350 29.52 19.74 -3.30
N VAL A 351 28.46 19.10 -2.82
CA VAL A 351 28.41 17.65 -2.71
C VAL A 351 28.17 17.03 -4.09
N GLY A 352 27.39 17.71 -4.95
CA GLY A 352 27.09 17.25 -6.31
C GLY A 352 28.17 17.47 -7.37
N ASP A 353 29.40 17.85 -7.00
CA ASP A 353 30.56 17.98 -7.92
C ASP A 353 31.24 16.62 -8.06
N VAL A 354 30.69 15.80 -8.95
CA VAL A 354 30.99 14.37 -9.05
C VAL A 354 32.25 14.13 -9.89
N ASP A 355 32.52 15.01 -10.86
CA ASP A 355 33.72 14.91 -11.71
C ASP A 355 34.93 15.72 -11.16
N GLY A 356 34.72 16.51 -10.11
CA GLY A 356 35.76 17.20 -9.35
C GLY A 356 36.31 18.44 -10.04
N ASP A 357 35.57 19.03 -10.99
CA ASP A 357 35.98 20.23 -11.72
C ASP A 357 35.72 21.53 -10.95
N GLY A 358 35.03 21.45 -9.80
CA GLY A 358 34.72 22.55 -8.90
C GLY A 358 33.37 23.22 -9.15
N VAL A 359 32.57 22.73 -10.10
CA VAL A 359 31.23 23.27 -10.41
C VAL A 359 30.22 22.18 -10.75
N VAL A 360 29.02 22.27 -10.16
CA VAL A 360 27.95 21.29 -10.46
C VAL A 360 27.21 21.69 -11.73
N THR A 361 27.29 20.85 -12.76
CA THR A 361 26.72 21.09 -14.08
C THR A 361 25.97 19.87 -14.63
N VAL A 362 25.55 19.94 -15.91
CA VAL A 362 24.96 18.79 -16.61
C VAL A 362 25.98 17.66 -16.80
N ALA A 363 27.29 17.96 -16.76
CA ALA A 363 28.33 16.94 -16.87
C ALA A 363 28.31 15.98 -15.68
N ASP A 364 28.16 16.49 -14.45
CA ASP A 364 28.02 15.70 -13.23
C ASP A 364 26.77 14.81 -13.27
N LEU A 365 25.66 15.35 -13.79
CA LEU A 365 24.43 14.58 -13.93
C LEU A 365 24.57 13.45 -14.96
N LEU A 366 25.06 13.74 -16.17
CA LEU A 366 25.09 12.76 -17.25
C LEU A 366 26.24 11.76 -17.13
N GLY A 367 27.41 12.23 -16.71
CA GLY A 367 28.64 11.45 -16.66
C GLY A 367 28.99 10.93 -15.26
N GLY A 368 28.52 11.59 -14.20
CA GLY A 368 28.75 11.19 -12.82
C GLY A 368 27.64 10.29 -12.27
N ILE A 369 26.39 10.80 -12.24
CA ILE A 369 25.27 10.06 -11.64
C ILE A 369 24.59 9.11 -12.63
N LEU A 370 24.12 9.61 -13.77
CA LEU A 370 23.32 8.79 -14.70
C LEU A 370 24.12 7.67 -15.38
N ALA A 371 25.44 7.81 -15.44
CA ALA A 371 26.33 6.77 -15.96
C ALA A 371 26.41 5.53 -15.06
N SER A 372 26.17 5.69 -13.75
CA SER A 372 26.21 4.63 -12.75
C SER A 372 24.86 4.44 -12.03
N PHE A 373 23.79 5.02 -12.57
CA PHE A 373 22.47 4.99 -11.94
C PHE A 373 21.93 3.55 -11.85
N GLY A 374 21.58 3.14 -10.64
CA GLY A 374 21.14 1.78 -10.33
C GLY A 374 22.28 0.78 -10.12
N GLU A 375 23.55 1.20 -10.17
CA GLU A 375 24.70 0.39 -9.79
C GLU A 375 24.99 0.53 -8.29
N ALA A 376 25.45 -0.56 -7.66
CA ALA A 376 26.02 -0.53 -6.31
C ALA A 376 27.46 -0.06 -6.39
N CYS A 377 27.91 0.75 -5.42
CA CYS A 377 29.32 1.08 -5.32
C CYS A 377 30.10 -0.20 -4.94
N LEU A 378 30.99 -0.64 -5.85
CA LEU A 378 31.80 -1.87 -5.78
C LEU A 378 33.26 -1.62 -5.35
#